data_AF-A0A9R0VH86-F1
#
_entry.id   AF-A0A9R0VH86-F1
#
_cell.length_a   1.000
_cell.length_b   1.000
_cell.length_c   1.000
_cell.angle_alpha   90.00
_cell.angle_beta   90.00
_cell.angle_gamma   90.00
#
_symmetry.space_group_name_H-M   'P 1'
#
loop_
_entity.id
_entity.type
_entity.pdbx_description
1 polymer ?
#
loop_
_entity_poly.entity_id
_entity_poly.type
_entity_poly.pdbx_seq_one_letter_code
_entity_poly.pdbx_strand_id
1 'polypeptide(L)'
;MILITQCSSGLDYGLTVCCGASGQGSYNYNNKARCGMSGSSACKDPQNYLNWDGIRLTEHAYRSIAYGWLTGPYCVPAILH
;
A
#
# COMPACT_ATOMS: atom_id res chain seq x y z
N MET A 1 7.27 11.46 11.16
CA MET A 1 7.08 11.11 9.74
C MET A 1 7.90 9.85 9.52
N ILE A 2 7.26 8.67 9.58
CA ILE A 2 7.94 7.44 9.15
C ILE A 2 8.07 7.60 7.64
N LEU A 3 9.21 8.13 7.19
CA LEU A 3 9.62 8.06 5.81
C LEU A 3 9.69 6.57 5.51
N ILE A 4 8.68 6.04 4.81
CA ILE A 4 8.78 4.75 4.13
C ILE A 4 9.67 5.00 2.90
N THR A 5 10.93 5.37 3.17
CA THR A 5 12.03 5.28 2.22
C THR A 5 11.99 3.84 1.75
N GLN A 6 11.70 3.63 0.46
CA GLN A 6 11.80 2.37 -0.28
C GLN A 6 12.34 1.24 0.61
N CYS A 7 11.44 0.62 1.38
CA CYS A 7 11.82 -0.54 2.14
C CYS A 7 12.22 -1.55 1.07
N SER A 8 13.29 -2.27 1.28
CA SER A 8 13.79 -3.36 0.44
C SER A 8 12.77 -4.51 0.22
N SER A 9 11.47 -4.26 0.45
CA SER A 9 10.31 -5.13 0.40
C SER A 9 9.72 -5.34 -1.00
N GLY A 10 10.34 -4.87 -2.08
CA GLY A 10 9.93 -5.22 -3.45
C GLY A 10 8.58 -4.63 -3.90
N LEU A 11 8.24 -3.42 -3.45
CA LEU A 11 7.04 -2.71 -3.94
C LEU A 11 7.34 -1.92 -5.21
N ASP A 12 6.72 -2.31 -6.32
CA ASP A 12 6.86 -1.63 -7.61
C ASP A 12 5.96 -0.39 -7.75
N TYR A 13 4.84 -0.35 -7.00
CA TYR A 13 3.80 0.66 -7.15
C TYR A 13 3.48 1.38 -5.84
N GLY A 14 4.24 2.45 -5.57
CA GLY A 14 4.11 3.25 -4.35
C GLY A 14 2.92 4.24 -4.35
N LEU A 15 2.75 4.99 -5.44
CA LEU A 15 1.73 6.05 -5.54
C LEU A 15 0.47 5.62 -6.29
N THR A 16 0.57 4.57 -7.10
CA THR A 16 -0.57 3.99 -7.83
C THR A 16 -1.43 3.17 -6.88
N VAL A 17 -2.75 3.33 -6.95
CA VAL A 17 -3.68 2.52 -6.15
C VAL A 17 -3.90 1.18 -6.84
N CYS A 18 -3.94 0.10 -6.04
CA CYS A 18 -4.25 -1.23 -6.57
C CYS A 18 -5.73 -1.33 -6.98
N CYS A 19 -6.64 -0.79 -6.19
CA CYS A 19 -8.07 -0.82 -6.40
C CYS A 19 -8.59 0.61 -6.65
N GLY A 20 -9.28 0.76 -7.77
CA GLY A 20 -9.73 2.07 -8.24
C GLY A 20 -10.09 2.02 -9.70
N ALA A 21 -9.82 3.10 -10.41
CA ALA A 21 -10.10 3.20 -11.83
C ALA A 21 -8.87 2.75 -12.63
N SER A 22 -8.62 1.44 -12.66
CA SER A 22 -7.48 0.88 -13.41
C SER A 22 -7.47 1.36 -14.86
N GLY A 23 -6.32 1.90 -15.30
CA GLY A 23 -6.15 2.40 -16.65
C GLY A 23 -6.83 3.75 -16.91
N GLN A 24 -7.34 4.43 -15.86
CA GLN A 24 -7.94 5.76 -15.96
C GLN A 24 -7.26 6.74 -15.03
N GLY A 25 -6.92 7.91 -15.57
CA GLY A 25 -6.29 8.99 -14.81
C GLY A 25 -4.88 8.67 -14.32
N SER A 26 -4.30 9.60 -13.55
CA SER A 26 -3.02 9.37 -12.88
C SER A 26 -3.23 8.44 -11.67
N TYR A 27 -2.26 7.56 -11.42
CA TYR A 27 -2.23 6.69 -10.24
C TYR A 27 -3.40 5.69 -10.12
N ASN A 28 -4.15 5.41 -11.19
CA ASN A 28 -5.35 4.56 -11.20
C ASN A 28 -6.47 5.03 -10.25
N TYR A 29 -6.52 6.32 -9.91
CA TYR A 29 -7.51 6.86 -8.97
C TYR A 29 -8.54 7.77 -9.66
N ASN A 30 -9.83 7.55 -9.36
CA ASN A 30 -10.92 8.41 -9.80
C ASN A 30 -12.04 8.46 -8.76
N ASN A 31 -12.45 9.66 -8.32
CA ASN A 31 -13.53 9.84 -7.33
C ASN A 31 -14.88 9.25 -7.78
N LYS A 32 -15.12 9.13 -9.08
CA LYS A 32 -16.33 8.52 -9.65
C LYS A 32 -16.27 7.00 -9.79
N ALA A 33 -15.10 6.40 -9.54
CA ALA A 33 -14.84 4.96 -9.69
C ALA A 33 -13.88 4.43 -8.60
N ARG A 34 -14.13 4.83 -7.34
CA ARG A 34 -13.43 4.27 -6.16
C ARG A 34 -13.88 2.82 -5.93
N CYS A 35 -13.06 2.06 -5.20
CA CYS A 35 -13.37 0.67 -4.84
C CYS A 35 -14.81 0.48 -4.34
N GLY A 36 -15.50 -0.50 -4.91
CA GLY A 36 -16.89 -0.81 -4.57
C GLY A 36 -17.93 -0.01 -5.37
N MET A 37 -17.52 0.95 -6.20
CA MET A 37 -18.39 1.61 -7.17
C MET A 37 -18.22 1.03 -8.58
N SER A 38 -19.19 1.33 -9.45
CA SER A 38 -19.13 0.98 -10.86
C SER A 38 -17.89 1.59 -11.53
N GLY A 39 -17.26 0.81 -12.41
CA GLY A 39 -16.02 1.21 -13.07
C GLY A 39 -14.75 1.05 -12.23
N SER A 40 -14.87 0.62 -10.96
CA SER A 40 -13.70 0.25 -10.17
C SER A 40 -13.25 -1.19 -10.46
N SER A 41 -11.95 -1.44 -10.36
CA SER A 41 -11.33 -2.76 -10.46
C SER A 41 -10.11 -2.83 -9.55
N ALA A 42 -9.79 -4.05 -9.09
CA ALA A 42 -8.58 -4.32 -8.32
C ALA A 42 -7.45 -4.82 -9.24
N CYS A 43 -6.21 -4.49 -8.87
CA CYS A 43 -5.01 -4.96 -9.52
C CYS A 43 -4.83 -6.48 -9.34
N LYS A 44 -4.03 -7.10 -10.21
CA LYS A 44 -3.81 -8.56 -10.18
C LYS A 44 -2.82 -9.00 -9.11
N ASP A 45 -1.93 -8.10 -8.70
CA ASP A 45 -0.76 -8.35 -7.88
C ASP A 45 -0.67 -7.37 -6.68
N PRO A 46 -1.62 -7.42 -5.73
CA PRO A 46 -1.70 -6.47 -4.60
C PRO A 46 -0.47 -6.47 -3.69
N GLN A 47 0.38 -7.49 -3.77
CA GLN A 47 1.64 -7.59 -3.03
C GLN A 47 2.71 -6.57 -3.47
N ASN A 48 2.63 -6.07 -4.72
CA ASN A 48 3.59 -5.11 -5.26
C ASN A 48 3.13 -3.65 -5.07
N TYR A 49 1.94 -3.44 -4.52
CA TYR A 49 1.33 -2.13 -4.31
C TYR A 49 1.43 -1.71 -2.85
N LEU A 50 1.82 -0.46 -2.62
CA LEU A 50 1.75 0.15 -1.29
C LEU A 50 0.30 0.52 -0.93
N ASN A 51 -0.40 1.11 -1.89
CA ASN A 51 -1.71 1.73 -1.68
C ASN A 51 -2.83 0.86 -2.25
N TRP A 52 -3.89 0.65 -1.46
CA TRP A 52 -5.08 -0.07 -1.90
C TRP A 52 -6.01 0.83 -2.70
N ASP A 53 -6.55 1.92 -2.13
CA ASP A 53 -7.66 2.69 -2.73
C ASP A 53 -7.47 4.23 -2.74
N GLY A 54 -6.28 4.68 -2.38
CA GLY A 54 -5.93 6.09 -2.19
C GLY A 54 -5.99 6.54 -0.73
N ILE A 55 -6.60 5.75 0.17
CA ILE A 55 -6.79 6.08 1.58
C ILE A 55 -6.19 4.98 2.48
N ARG A 56 -6.30 3.71 2.08
CA ARG A 56 -5.83 2.54 2.81
C ARG A 56 -4.57 1.95 2.19
N LEU A 57 -3.73 1.34 3.00
CA LEU A 57 -2.61 0.54 2.53
C LEU A 57 -3.05 -0.88 2.15
N THR A 58 -2.26 -1.56 1.34
CA THR A 58 -2.48 -2.98 1.05
C THR A 58 -2.13 -3.84 2.26
N GLU A 59 -2.64 -5.09 2.29
CA GLU A 59 -2.28 -6.04 3.34
C GLU A 59 -0.77 -6.27 3.42
N HIS A 60 -0.09 -6.35 2.27
CA HIS A 60 1.36 -6.54 2.21
C HIS A 60 2.12 -5.38 2.87
N ALA A 61 1.68 -4.15 2.60
CA ALA A 61 2.25 -2.97 3.25
C ALA A 61 2.02 -2.98 4.77
N TYR A 62 0.80 -3.29 5.23
CA TYR A 62 0.53 -3.43 6.66
C TYR A 62 1.38 -4.53 7.32
N ARG A 63 1.55 -5.67 6.65
CA ARG A 63 2.40 -6.77 7.14
C ARG A 63 3.84 -6.33 7.29
N SER A 64 4.38 -5.58 6.34
CA SER A 64 5.75 -5.07 6.39
C SER A 64 5.95 -4.08 7.55
N ILE A 65 4.97 -3.19 7.78
CA ILE A 65 5.00 -2.26 8.91
C ILE A 65 4.95 -3.01 10.24
N ALA A 66 4.00 -3.95 10.38
CA ALA A 66 3.85 -4.74 11.59
C ALA A 66 5.09 -5.60 11.87
N TYR A 67 5.68 -6.19 10.83
CA TYR A 67 6.93 -6.94 10.96
C TYR A 67 8.06 -6.05 11.47
N GLY A 68 8.26 -4.87 10.87
CA GLY A 68 9.26 -3.91 11.35
C GLY A 68 9.07 -3.56 12.83
N TRP A 69 7.84 -3.31 13.27
CA TRP A 69 7.55 -3.03 14.68
C TRP A 69 7.89 -4.20 15.61
N LEU A 70 7.53 -5.41 15.23
CA LEU A 70 7.67 -6.60 16.08
C LEU A 70 9.09 -7.16 16.12
N THR A 71 9.90 -6.91 15.10
CA THR A 71 11.23 -7.54 14.97
C THR A 71 12.35 -6.54 14.74
N GLY A 72 12.10 -5.25 14.95
CA GLY A 72 13.02 -4.18 14.59
C GLY A 72 13.08 -3.07 15.62
N PRO A 73 13.98 -2.09 15.41
CA PRO A 73 14.21 -0.98 16.34
C PRO A 73 13.13 0.11 16.24
N TYR A 74 12.02 -0.14 15.55
CA TYR A 74 11.03 0.88 15.17
C TYR A 74 9.96 1.13 16.24
N CYS A 75 9.98 0.40 17.36
CA CYS A 75 9.14 0.62 18.53
C CYS A 75 9.97 1.16 19.72
N VAL A 76 9.29 1.80 20.69
CA VAL A 76 9.90 2.25 21.94
C VAL A 76 9.07 1.70 23.11
N PRO A 77 9.62 0.82 23.96
CA PRO A 77 10.95 0.19 23.84
C PRO A 77 11.06 -0.68 22.57
N ALA A 78 12.28 -0.87 22.07
CA ALA A 78 12.53 -1.69 20.88
C ALA A 78 12.27 -3.17 21.18
N ILE A 79 11.73 -3.89 20.19
CA ILE A 79 11.48 -5.33 20.27
C ILE A 79 12.58 -6.03 19.46
N LEU A 80 13.67 -6.35 20.15
CA LEU A 80 14.82 -7.06 19.59
C LEU A 80 14.77 -8.49 20.10
N HIS A 81 14.61 -9.46 19.19
CA HIS A 81 14.68 -10.88 19.48
C HIS A 81 16.10 -11.41 19.26
#